data_AF-A0A4P7STP0-F1
#
_entry.id   AF-A0A4P7STP0-F1
#
_cell.length_a   1.000
_cell.length_b   1.000
_cell.length_c   1.000
_cell.angle_alpha   90.00
_cell.angle_beta   90.00
_cell.angle_gamma   90.00
#
_symmetry.space_group_name_H-M   'P 1'
#
loop_
_entity.id
_entity.type
_entity.pdbx_description
1 polymer ?
#
loop_
_entity_poly.entity_id
_entity_poly.type
_entity_poly.pdbx_seq_one_letter_code
_entity_poly.pdbx_strand_id
1 'polypeptide(L)'
;MKKFLLPSAVVALVSAALMAPPAEADSTQTVRFSVSGLYCPEDGVYGISHVSVNGAAGMRAEQNFIWNTKTAATSISSVPPEGALANVTVTYRCNVKVLWWYEAGSGQQAAGTRWVYGSGPQPGYTLFP
;
A
#
# COMPACT_ATOMS: atom_id res chain seq x y z
N MET A 1 -28.95 -46.70 57.94
CA MET A 1 -27.48 -46.49 57.97
C MET A 1 -27.09 -45.62 56.79
N LYS A 2 -26.28 -44.59 57.07
CA LYS A 2 -25.81 -43.52 56.18
C LYS A 2 -24.71 -44.07 55.26
N LYS A 3 -24.68 -43.64 53.98
CA LYS A 3 -23.45 -43.24 53.25
C LYS A 3 -23.77 -42.66 51.87
N PHE A 4 -23.41 -41.39 51.72
CA PHE A 4 -23.25 -40.60 50.49
C PHE A 4 -22.14 -41.19 49.60
N LEU A 5 -22.17 -40.90 48.29
CA LEU A 5 -21.08 -40.36 47.47
C LEU A 5 -21.50 -40.27 45.97
N LEU A 6 -21.69 -39.03 45.48
CA LEU A 6 -21.42 -38.61 44.08
C LEU A 6 -19.89 -38.44 43.91
N PRO A 7 -19.26 -38.25 42.72
CA PRO A 7 -19.76 -37.72 41.44
C PRO A 7 -19.25 -38.52 40.20
N SER A 8 -19.64 -38.23 38.95
CA SER A 8 -18.88 -37.35 38.06
C SER A 8 -19.61 -37.21 36.71
N ALA A 9 -19.87 -35.96 36.34
CA ALA A 9 -20.35 -35.56 35.03
C ALA A 9 -19.20 -35.67 34.01
N VAL A 10 -19.43 -36.39 32.91
CA VAL A 10 -18.55 -36.35 31.74
C VAL A 10 -19.14 -35.32 30.78
N VAL A 11 -18.53 -34.13 30.76
CA VAL A 11 -18.78 -33.10 29.75
C VAL A 11 -18.17 -33.58 28.44
N ALA A 12 -19.01 -33.96 27.49
CA ALA A 12 -18.58 -34.25 26.13
C ALA A 12 -18.31 -32.92 25.39
N LEU A 13 -17.04 -32.61 25.15
CA LEU A 13 -16.64 -31.51 24.28
C LEU A 13 -17.01 -31.84 22.82
N VAL A 14 -17.97 -31.10 22.28
CA VAL A 14 -18.27 -31.05 20.86
C VAL A 14 -17.19 -30.21 20.17
N SER A 15 -16.25 -30.86 19.48
CA SER A 15 -15.31 -30.16 18.59
C SER A 15 -16.01 -29.80 17.29
N ALA A 16 -16.68 -28.64 17.27
CA ALA A 16 -17.02 -27.98 16.02
C ALA A 16 -15.72 -27.44 15.41
N ALA A 17 -15.24 -28.09 14.35
CA ALA A 17 -14.20 -27.52 13.50
C ALA A 17 -14.79 -26.30 12.79
N LEU A 18 -14.67 -25.14 13.42
CA LEU A 18 -14.80 -23.85 12.73
C LEU A 18 -13.74 -23.83 11.64
N MET A 19 -14.17 -23.90 10.37
CA MET A 19 -13.32 -23.51 9.25
C MET A 19 -12.85 -22.09 9.56
N ALA A 20 -11.57 -21.94 9.90
CA ALA A 20 -10.98 -20.63 10.06
C ALA A 20 -11.14 -19.88 8.73
N PRO A 21 -11.57 -18.60 8.74
CA PRO A 21 -11.51 -17.79 7.54
C PRO A 21 -10.07 -17.80 7.00
N PRO A 22 -9.86 -17.71 5.67
CA PRO A 22 -8.52 -17.61 5.12
C PRO A 22 -7.81 -16.46 5.83
N ALA A 23 -6.59 -16.69 6.31
CA ALA A 23 -5.80 -15.66 7.00
C ALA A 23 -5.77 -14.41 6.12
N GLU A 24 -6.51 -13.38 6.53
CA GLU A 24 -6.49 -12.08 5.87
C GLU A 24 -5.09 -11.51 6.08
N ALA A 25 -4.41 -11.13 4.99
CA ALA A 25 -3.13 -10.46 5.08
C ALA A 25 -3.34 -9.15 5.84
N ASP A 26 -2.77 -9.03 7.04
CA ASP A 26 -3.23 -8.07 8.05
C ASP A 26 -2.25 -6.92 8.32
N SER A 27 -1.33 -6.61 7.39
CA SER A 27 -0.37 -5.53 7.58
C SER A 27 -0.55 -4.38 6.59
N THR A 28 -0.60 -3.16 7.13
CA THR A 28 -0.55 -1.92 6.35
C THR A 28 0.89 -1.40 6.34
N GLN A 29 1.45 -1.19 5.15
CA GLN A 29 2.82 -0.72 4.97
C GLN A 29 2.83 0.65 4.31
N THR A 30 3.62 1.59 4.85
CA THR A 30 3.78 2.92 4.24
C THR A 30 5.03 2.92 3.36
N VAL A 31 4.85 3.06 2.05
CA VAL A 31 5.95 3.11 1.06
C VAL A 31 6.01 4.49 0.44
N ARG A 32 7.23 5.00 0.21
CA ARG A 32 7.43 6.30 -0.45
C ARG A 32 7.73 6.13 -1.92
N PHE A 33 6.91 6.73 -2.77
CA PHE A 33 7.10 6.75 -4.21
C PHE A 33 7.48 8.15 -4.69
N SER A 34 8.45 8.23 -5.59
CA SER A 34 8.83 9.45 -6.31
C SER A 34 8.86 9.16 -7.81
N VAL A 35 8.86 10.22 -8.63
CA VAL A 35 9.06 10.11 -10.08
C VAL A 35 10.36 10.82 -10.42
N SER A 36 11.13 10.27 -11.37
CA SER A 36 12.33 10.92 -11.87
C SER A 36 11.98 12.29 -12.49
N GLY A 37 12.56 13.36 -11.93
CA GLY A 37 12.33 14.73 -12.39
C GLY A 37 12.97 15.05 -13.76
N LEU A 38 13.80 14.16 -14.30
CA LEU A 38 14.49 14.34 -15.59
C LEU A 38 13.54 14.45 -16.79
N TYR A 39 12.29 14.03 -16.62
CA TYR A 39 11.26 14.05 -17.66
C TYR A 39 10.34 15.27 -17.57
N CYS A 40 10.60 16.16 -16.62
CA CYS A 40 9.96 17.46 -16.54
C CYS A 40 10.95 18.55 -16.96
N PRO A 41 10.48 19.67 -17.57
CA PRO A 41 11.34 20.79 -17.93
C PRO A 41 12.07 21.35 -16.69
N GLU A 42 13.30 21.84 -16.87
CA GLU A 42 14.22 22.24 -15.79
C GLU A 42 13.65 23.34 -14.88
N ASP A 43 12.83 24.24 -15.42
CA ASP A 43 12.15 25.32 -14.69
C ASP A 43 10.74 24.95 -14.20
N GLY A 44 10.35 23.69 -14.35
CA GLY A 44 9.03 23.18 -14.01
C GLY A 44 8.88 22.72 -12.56
N VAL A 45 7.76 23.04 -11.93
CA VAL A 45 7.34 22.41 -10.67
C VAL A 45 6.62 21.13 -11.01
N TYR A 46 7.22 19.98 -10.75
CA TYR A 46 6.54 18.70 -10.86
C TYR A 46 5.97 18.24 -9.52
N GLY A 47 4.87 17.49 -9.59
CA GLY A 47 4.29 16.84 -8.42
C GLY A 47 3.38 15.68 -8.76
N ILE A 48 3.24 14.79 -7.81
CA ILE A 48 2.43 13.58 -7.85
C ILE A 48 1.00 13.96 -7.48
N SER A 49 0.05 13.51 -8.29
CA SER A 49 -1.38 13.71 -8.04
C SER A 49 -2.07 12.46 -7.52
N HIS A 50 -1.59 11.29 -7.92
CA HIS A 50 -2.25 10.04 -7.61
C HIS A 50 -1.26 8.88 -7.60
N VAL A 51 -1.44 7.95 -6.66
CA VAL A 51 -0.70 6.68 -6.60
C VAL A 51 -1.71 5.54 -6.49
N SER A 52 -1.61 4.60 -7.42
CA SER A 52 -2.31 3.33 -7.38
C SER A 52 -1.32 2.19 -7.21
N VAL A 53 -1.63 1.25 -6.33
CA VAL A 53 -0.86 0.03 -6.10
C VAL A 53 -1.79 -1.17 -6.19
N ASN A 54 -1.40 -2.15 -7.01
CA ASN A 54 -2.09 -3.43 -7.14
C ASN A 54 -1.07 -4.56 -7.08
N GLY A 55 -1.08 -5.33 -5.99
CA GLY A 55 -0.18 -6.46 -5.77
C GLY A 55 -0.90 -7.79 -5.61
N ALA A 56 -0.13 -8.83 -5.32
CA ALA A 56 -0.66 -10.15 -5.00
C ALA A 56 -1.47 -10.14 -3.69
N ALA A 57 -2.23 -11.21 -3.44
CA ALA A 57 -2.92 -11.45 -2.16
C ALA A 57 -3.86 -10.31 -1.69
N GLY A 58 -4.43 -9.54 -2.62
CA GLY A 58 -5.33 -8.43 -2.29
C GLY A 58 -4.64 -7.11 -1.94
N MET A 59 -3.31 -7.04 -2.05
CA MET A 59 -2.55 -5.81 -1.83
C MET A 59 -3.04 -4.65 -2.67
N ARG A 60 -3.47 -3.58 -2.00
CA ARG A 60 -4.03 -2.41 -2.68
C ARG A 60 -3.68 -1.10 -1.99
N ALA A 61 -3.49 -0.08 -2.79
CA ALA A 61 -3.48 1.32 -2.37
C ALA A 61 -4.07 2.20 -3.47
N GLU A 62 -4.86 3.18 -3.08
CA GLU A 62 -5.37 4.22 -3.97
C GLU A 62 -5.35 5.53 -3.19
N GLN A 63 -4.44 6.44 -3.53
CA GLN A 63 -4.20 7.67 -2.76
C GLN A 63 -4.00 8.87 -3.66
N ASN A 64 -4.67 9.97 -3.31
CA ASN A 64 -4.56 11.26 -3.97
C ASN A 64 -3.59 12.17 -3.20
N PHE A 65 -2.82 12.97 -3.93
CA PHE A 65 -1.83 13.88 -3.39
C PHE A 65 -2.02 15.28 -3.98
N ILE A 66 -1.55 16.29 -3.23
CA ILE A 66 -1.48 17.67 -3.72
C ILE A 66 -0.39 17.73 -4.79
N TRP A 67 -0.70 18.34 -5.94
CA TRP A 67 0.12 18.33 -7.18
C TRP A 67 1.49 19.04 -7.09
N ASN A 68 1.96 19.36 -5.88
CA ASN A 68 3.31 19.82 -5.56
C ASN A 68 4.14 18.75 -4.81
N THR A 69 3.57 17.58 -4.55
CA THR A 69 4.20 16.51 -3.77
C THR A 69 5.20 15.75 -4.63
N LYS A 70 6.50 15.89 -4.37
CA LYS A 70 7.56 15.15 -5.11
C LYS A 70 7.73 13.71 -4.66
N THR A 71 7.36 13.44 -3.40
CA THR A 71 7.45 12.12 -2.78
C THR A 71 6.13 11.80 -2.10
N ALA A 72 5.44 10.78 -2.60
CA ALA A 72 4.14 10.33 -2.14
C ALA A 72 4.30 9.17 -1.14
N ALA A 73 4.04 9.44 0.14
CA ALA A 73 3.93 8.39 1.16
C ALA A 73 2.57 7.70 1.03
N THR A 74 2.60 6.44 0.63
CA THR A 74 1.43 5.66 0.22
C THR A 74 1.25 4.47 1.17
N SER A 75 0.15 4.45 1.90
CA SER A 75 -0.27 3.29 2.71
C SER A 75 -0.84 2.18 1.84
N ILE A 76 -0.19 1.02 1.84
CA ILE A 76 -0.59 -0.18 1.10
C ILE A 76 -1.18 -1.17 2.10
N SER A 77 -2.43 -1.55 1.86
CA SER A 77 -3.16 -2.52 2.67
C SER A 77 -2.88 -3.95 2.20
N SER A 78 -3.15 -4.91 3.09
CA SER A 78 -3.10 -6.35 2.81
C SER A 78 -1.75 -6.87 2.34
N VAL A 79 -0.66 -6.33 2.90
CA VAL A 79 0.69 -6.81 2.57
C VAL A 79 0.96 -8.12 3.31
N PRO A 80 1.31 -9.22 2.60
CA PRO A 80 1.68 -10.49 3.24
C PRO A 80 2.92 -10.33 4.13
N PRO A 81 3.09 -11.13 5.21
CA PRO A 81 4.24 -11.02 6.12
C PRO A 81 5.61 -11.13 5.45
N GLU A 82 5.72 -11.97 4.42
CA GLU A 82 6.92 -12.16 3.59
C GLU A 82 7.15 -11.00 2.60
N GLY A 83 6.15 -10.15 2.39
CA GLY A 83 6.10 -9.16 1.33
C GLY A 83 5.73 -9.74 -0.02
N ALA A 84 5.40 -8.89 -0.99
CA ALA A 84 5.12 -9.35 -2.35
C ALA A 84 5.39 -8.26 -3.39
N LEU A 85 5.40 -8.67 -4.66
CA LEU A 85 5.44 -7.75 -5.79
C LEU A 85 4.10 -7.02 -5.92
N ALA A 86 4.20 -5.72 -6.17
CA ALA A 86 3.07 -4.87 -6.50
C ALA A 86 3.36 -4.03 -7.74
N ASN A 87 2.34 -3.89 -8.59
CA ASN A 87 2.34 -2.97 -9.71
C ASN A 87 1.94 -1.59 -9.19
N VAL A 88 2.84 -0.63 -9.34
CA VAL A 88 2.67 0.74 -8.89
C VAL A 88 2.49 1.61 -10.12
N THR A 89 1.46 2.45 -10.11
CA THR A 89 1.23 3.49 -11.10
C THR A 89 1.15 4.83 -10.39
N VAL A 90 2.02 5.76 -10.76
CA VAL A 90 2.05 7.11 -10.22
C VAL A 90 1.64 8.07 -11.32
N THR A 91 0.54 8.78 -11.10
CA THR A 91 0.17 9.91 -11.95
C THR A 91 0.84 11.17 -11.42
N TYR A 92 1.57 11.86 -12.29
CA TYR A 92 2.29 13.08 -11.97
C TYR A 92 2.01 14.15 -13.02
N ARG A 93 2.30 15.40 -12.69
CA ARG A 93 2.22 16.54 -13.61
C ARG A 93 3.51 17.30 -13.60
N CYS A 94 3.95 17.75 -14.76
CA CYS A 94 5.01 18.73 -14.89
C CYS A 94 4.36 20.10 -15.10
N ASN A 95 4.31 20.94 -14.07
CA ASN A 95 3.81 22.30 -14.22
C ASN A 95 4.94 23.18 -14.74
N VAL A 96 4.65 24.05 -15.69
CA VAL A 96 5.64 24.97 -16.26
C VAL A 96 5.46 26.33 -15.62
N LYS A 97 6.54 26.96 -15.17
CA LYS A 97 6.50 28.34 -14.71
C LYS A 97 6.41 29.27 -15.92
N VAL A 98 5.33 30.05 -16.01
CA VAL A 98 5.15 31.07 -17.05
C VAL A 98 5.09 32.42 -16.34
N LEU A 99 6.18 33.20 -16.45
CA LEU A 99 6.36 34.48 -15.77
C LEU A 99 6.15 34.38 -14.23
N TRP A 100 4.99 34.82 -13.73
CA TRP A 100 4.63 34.86 -12.31
C TRP A 100 3.54 33.85 -11.91
N TRP A 101 3.11 32.95 -12.80
CA TRP A 101 2.18 31.85 -12.49
C TRP A 101 2.71 30.49 -12.96
N TYR A 102 2.02 29.42 -12.57
CA TYR A 102 2.30 28.06 -13.02
C TYR A 102 1.16 27.57 -13.90
N GLU A 103 1.49 27.07 -15.08
CA GLU A 103 0.54 26.37 -15.94
C GLU A 103 0.61 24.88 -15.62
N ALA A 104 -0.55 24.31 -15.29
CA ALA A 104 -0.64 22.90 -14.98
C ALA A 104 -0.44 22.07 -16.25
N GLY A 105 0.60 21.23 -16.27
CA GLY A 105 0.82 20.29 -17.36
C GLY A 105 -0.26 19.21 -17.42
N SER A 106 -0.24 18.46 -18.52
CA SER A 106 -1.05 17.24 -18.64
C SER A 106 -0.63 16.20 -17.62
N GLY A 107 -1.59 15.38 -17.18
CA GLY A 107 -1.30 14.22 -16.33
C GLY A 107 -0.48 13.19 -17.10
N GLN A 108 0.69 12.86 -16.58
CA GLN A 108 1.59 11.82 -17.07
C GLN A 108 1.58 10.64 -16.10
N GLN A 109 2.00 9.47 -16.56
CA GLN A 109 2.06 8.27 -15.73
C GLN A 109 3.47 7.69 -15.75
N ALA A 110 3.91 7.26 -14.57
CA ALA A 110 5.09 6.43 -14.41
C ALA A 110 4.67 5.13 -13.71
N ALA A 111 5.07 3.99 -14.26
CA ALA A 111 4.64 2.70 -13.76
C ALA A 111 5.82 1.76 -13.54
N GLY A 112 5.66 0.82 -12.62
CA GLY A 112 6.66 -0.21 -12.40
C GLY A 112 6.26 -1.21 -11.35
N THR A 113 6.90 -2.36 -11.39
CA THR A 113 6.75 -3.38 -10.36
C THR A 113 7.75 -3.12 -9.24
N ARG A 114 7.29 -3.13 -7.98
CA ARG A 114 8.11 -2.94 -6.79
C ARG A 114 7.78 -4.01 -5.76
N TRP A 115 8.81 -4.51 -5.08
CA TRP A 115 8.63 -5.37 -3.92
C TRP A 115 8.14 -4.51 -2.76
N VAL A 116 7.17 -4.98 -1.98
CA VAL A 116 6.74 -4.32 -0.74
C VAL A 116 6.98 -5.31 0.37
N TYR A 117 7.82 -4.95 1.34
CA TYR A 117 8.14 -5.84 2.45
C TYR A 117 6.94 -5.94 3.40
N GLY A 118 6.65 -7.12 3.93
CA GLY A 118 5.57 -7.30 4.91
C GLY A 118 5.88 -6.74 6.29
N SER A 119 7.15 -6.47 6.57
CA SER A 119 7.62 -5.91 7.84
C SER A 119 8.94 -5.17 7.66
N GLY A 120 9.29 -4.35 8.65
CA GLY A 120 10.53 -3.57 8.67
C GLY A 120 10.47 -2.29 7.83
N PRO A 121 11.60 -1.58 7.72
CA PRO A 121 11.68 -0.33 6.98
C PRO A 121 11.45 -0.54 5.48
N GLN A 122 10.55 0.26 4.89
CA GLN A 122 10.33 0.29 3.45
C GLN A 122 11.38 1.17 2.76
N PRO A 123 11.97 0.75 1.62
CA PRO A 123 12.78 1.63 0.80
C PRO A 123 11.91 2.68 0.09
N GLY A 124 12.55 3.78 -0.32
CA GLY A 124 11.94 4.72 -1.27
C GLY A 124 12.12 4.22 -2.69
N TYR A 125 11.06 4.32 -3.50
CA TYR A 125 11.09 3.92 -4.90
C TYR A 125 10.92 5.11 -5.83
N THR A 126 11.90 5.30 -6.71
CA THR A 126 11.77 6.21 -7.86
C THR A 126 11.23 5.43 -9.05
N LEU A 127 10.13 5.91 -9.63
CA LEU A 127 9.60 5.44 -10.90
C LEU A 127 10.10 6.31 -12.05
N PHE A 128 10.19 5.68 -13.22
CA PHE A 128 10.56 6.32 -14.46
C PHE A 128 9.34 6.22 -15.39
N PRO A 129 9.00 7.29 -16.15
CA PRO A 129 7.94 7.25 -17.15
C PRO A 129 8.18 6.20 -18.23
#